data_AF-A0A1H5B552-F1
#
_entry.id   AF-A0A1H5B552-F1
#
_cell.length_a   1.000
_cell.length_b   1.000
_cell.length_c   1.000
_cell.angle_alpha   90.00
_cell.angle_beta   90.00
_cell.angle_gamma   90.00
#
_symmetry.space_group_name_H-M   'P 1'
#
loop_
_entity.id
_entity.type
_entity.pdbx_description
1 polymer ?
#
loop_
_entity_poly.entity_id
_entity_poly.type
_entity_poly.pdbx_seq_one_letter_code
_entity_poly.pdbx_strand_id
1 'polypeptide(L)'
;MNRIEQLKDTRAKLVIEMEALKKEIPPFEAALHSEDVINNGRESDVRHEISSRQIKIDSIDHQIFRLDQTLDRLEKLANRESLIEGYITDMANWMADELELNDKRQSLSTRLEEIRQQAQEEITSARQAETQAATAYAQAVAWGDIEGEKAASTDAQKAAKNLTSATEQHRRQLLIITALEQELAIVDSHISEAQLAHQKIEATALRLAHNALEEAWNDAAQKLLDVGGKLYAAARLIGRDPVSLMKLDIPEQGENFGSWRWSELADRGRQHRTRDLLSL
;
A
#
# COMPACT_ATOMS: atom_id res chain seq x y z
N MET A 1 -23.73 2.09 -27.52
CA MET A 1 -23.81 1.29 -26.28
C MET A 1 -22.41 1.28 -25.68
N ASN A 2 -22.23 1.70 -24.42
CA ASN A 2 -20.92 1.85 -23.79
C ASN A 2 -20.20 0.48 -23.75
N ARG A 3 -18.90 0.44 -24.08
CA ARG A 3 -18.08 -0.79 -24.10
C ARG A 3 -18.14 -1.51 -22.75
N ILE A 4 -18.19 -0.76 -21.64
CA ILE A 4 -18.35 -1.30 -20.28
C ILE A 4 -19.64 -2.10 -20.14
N GLU A 5 -20.78 -1.57 -20.59
CA GLU A 5 -22.08 -2.26 -20.50
C GLU A 5 -22.10 -3.55 -21.31
N GLN A 6 -21.50 -3.56 -22.50
CA GLN A 6 -21.39 -4.78 -23.31
C GLN A 6 -20.57 -5.88 -22.62
N LEU A 7 -19.48 -5.50 -21.93
CA LEU A 7 -18.65 -6.43 -21.18
C LEU A 7 -19.40 -6.97 -19.95
N LYS A 8 -20.16 -6.12 -19.24
CA LYS A 8 -21.04 -6.52 -18.13
C LYS A 8 -22.11 -7.52 -18.58
N ASP A 9 -22.78 -7.26 -19.70
CA ASP A 9 -23.77 -8.18 -20.27
C ASP A 9 -23.16 -9.54 -20.63
N THR A 10 -21.94 -9.52 -21.20
CA THR A 10 -21.21 -10.74 -21.57
C THR A 10 -20.84 -11.55 -20.33
N ARG A 11 -20.31 -10.88 -19.29
CA ARG A 11 -20.00 -11.48 -18.00
C ARG A 11 -21.24 -12.13 -17.37
N ALA A 12 -22.37 -11.43 -17.37
CA ALA A 12 -23.63 -11.94 -16.81
C ALA A 12 -24.09 -13.22 -17.52
N LYS A 13 -23.97 -13.29 -18.85
CA LYS A 13 -24.28 -14.50 -19.62
C LYS A 13 -23.39 -15.68 -19.25
N LEU A 14 -22.08 -15.45 -19.11
CA LEU A 14 -21.12 -16.49 -18.72
C LEU A 14 -21.39 -17.02 -17.31
N VAL A 15 -21.77 -16.14 -16.37
CA VAL A 15 -22.17 -16.57 -15.01
C VAL A 15 -23.40 -17.48 -15.07
N ILE A 16 -24.41 -17.12 -15.86
CA ILE A 16 -25.62 -17.94 -16.02
C ILE A 16 -25.27 -19.31 -16.63
N GLU A 17 -24.42 -19.35 -17.65
CA GLU A 17 -23.97 -20.59 -18.28
C GLU A 17 -23.18 -21.48 -17.31
N MET A 18 -22.26 -20.89 -16.55
CA MET A 18 -21.49 -21.62 -15.53
C MET A 18 -22.41 -22.21 -14.45
N GLU A 19 -23.36 -21.43 -13.93
CA GLU A 19 -24.31 -21.91 -12.93
C GLU A 19 -25.22 -23.01 -13.47
N ALA A 20 -25.56 -22.98 -14.77
CA ALA A 20 -26.27 -24.07 -15.43
C ALA A 20 -25.40 -25.34 -15.46
N LEU A 21 -24.13 -25.25 -15.87
CA LEU A 21 -23.19 -26.38 -15.89
C LEU A 21 -22.94 -26.97 -14.50
N LYS A 22 -22.80 -26.12 -13.47
CA LYS A 22 -22.65 -26.56 -12.07
C LYS A 22 -23.85 -27.37 -11.59
N LYS A 23 -25.07 -27.02 -12.02
CA LYS A 23 -26.30 -27.77 -11.68
C LYS A 23 -26.40 -29.12 -12.39
N GLU A 24 -25.70 -29.31 -13.51
CA GLU A 24 -25.68 -30.58 -14.24
C GLU A 24 -24.75 -31.63 -13.61
N ILE A 25 -23.77 -31.25 -12.79
CA ILE A 25 -22.77 -32.16 -12.20
C ILE A 25 -23.36 -33.13 -11.15
N PRO A 26 -24.13 -32.68 -10.14
CA PRO A 26 -24.61 -33.57 -9.07
C PRO A 26 -25.39 -34.81 -9.55
N PRO A 27 -26.24 -34.74 -10.60
CA PRO A 27 -26.85 -35.93 -11.19
C PRO A 27 -25.84 -36.99 -11.68
N PHE A 28 -24.73 -36.59 -12.28
CA PHE A 28 -23.69 -37.53 -12.73
C PHE A 28 -22.89 -38.10 -11.54
N GLU A 29 -22.61 -37.28 -10.52
CA GLU A 29 -21.98 -37.75 -9.28
C GLU A 29 -22.85 -38.78 -8.56
N ALA A 30 -24.16 -38.55 -8.50
CA ALA A 30 -25.10 -39.53 -7.95
C ALA A 30 -25.14 -40.82 -8.79
N ALA A 31 -25.10 -40.71 -10.13
CA ALA A 31 -25.09 -41.85 -11.03
C ALA A 31 -23.86 -42.77 -10.85
N LEU A 32 -22.69 -42.20 -10.51
CA LEU A 32 -21.46 -42.95 -10.19
C LEU A 32 -21.61 -43.94 -9.03
N HIS A 33 -22.54 -43.67 -8.11
CA HIS A 33 -22.82 -44.53 -6.95
C HIS A 33 -24.01 -45.47 -7.16
N SER A 34 -24.62 -45.47 -8.35
CA SER A 34 -25.77 -46.32 -8.66
C SER A 34 -25.35 -47.73 -9.05
N GLU A 35 -26.10 -48.73 -8.60
CA GLU A 35 -25.87 -50.14 -8.95
C GLU A 35 -25.91 -50.38 -10.46
N ASP A 36 -26.73 -49.65 -11.22
CA ASP A 36 -26.84 -49.80 -12.67
C ASP A 36 -25.55 -49.39 -13.40
N VAL A 37 -24.91 -48.29 -12.99
CA VAL A 37 -23.65 -47.83 -13.60
C VAL A 37 -22.49 -48.77 -13.23
N ILE A 38 -22.46 -49.23 -11.98
CA ILE A 38 -21.43 -50.14 -11.46
C ILE A 38 -21.53 -51.52 -12.12
N ASN A 39 -22.73 -52.09 -12.18
CA ASN A 39 -22.95 -53.43 -12.73
C ASN A 39 -22.75 -53.49 -14.25
N ASN A 40 -22.91 -52.35 -14.95
CA ASN A 40 -22.71 -52.26 -16.40
C ASN A 40 -21.33 -51.70 -16.80
N GLY A 41 -20.43 -51.41 -15.86
CA GLY A 41 -19.08 -50.91 -16.15
C GLY A 41 -19.04 -49.54 -16.83
N ARG A 42 -20.04 -48.67 -16.58
CA ARG A 42 -20.18 -47.34 -17.23
C ARG A 42 -19.52 -46.21 -16.44
N GLU A 43 -18.78 -46.50 -15.38
CA GLU A 43 -18.18 -45.47 -14.50
C GLU A 43 -17.23 -44.55 -15.26
N SER A 44 -16.50 -45.10 -16.24
CA SER A 44 -15.56 -44.32 -17.06
C SER A 44 -16.28 -43.23 -17.86
N ASP A 45 -17.43 -43.55 -18.45
CA ASP A 45 -18.21 -42.61 -19.25
C ASP A 45 -18.81 -41.50 -18.37
N VAL A 46 -19.34 -41.86 -17.21
CA VAL A 46 -19.89 -40.89 -16.24
C VAL A 46 -18.78 -39.96 -15.70
N ARG A 47 -17.58 -40.49 -15.41
CA ARG A 47 -16.43 -39.65 -15.04
C ARG A 47 -15.98 -38.72 -16.16
N HIS A 48 -16.08 -39.17 -17.42
CA HIS A 48 -15.78 -38.33 -18.57
C HIS A 48 -16.76 -37.16 -18.69
N GLU A 49 -18.06 -37.41 -18.51
CA GLU A 49 -19.10 -36.36 -18.53
C GLU A 49 -18.92 -35.32 -17.41
N ILE A 50 -18.51 -35.75 -16.21
CA ILE A 50 -18.16 -34.85 -15.10
C ILE A 50 -16.92 -34.03 -15.47
N SER A 51 -15.84 -34.70 -15.90
CA SER A 51 -14.57 -34.03 -16.24
C SER A 51 -14.75 -33.02 -17.36
N SER A 52 -15.53 -33.34 -18.39
CA SER A 52 -15.85 -32.45 -19.50
C SER A 52 -16.57 -31.18 -19.04
N ARG A 53 -17.54 -31.30 -18.12
CA ARG A 53 -18.23 -30.14 -17.53
C ARG A 53 -17.32 -29.33 -16.62
N GLN A 54 -16.49 -29.99 -15.83
CA GLN A 54 -15.52 -29.32 -14.96
C GLN A 54 -14.54 -28.47 -15.79
N ILE A 55 -13.98 -29.02 -16.88
CA ILE A 55 -13.09 -28.28 -17.78
C ILE A 55 -13.80 -27.06 -18.39
N LYS A 56 -15.08 -27.18 -18.76
CA LYS A 56 -15.87 -26.05 -19.26
C LYS A 56 -16.10 -24.99 -18.19
N ILE A 57 -16.40 -25.40 -16.95
CA ILE A 57 -16.54 -24.48 -15.82
C ILE A 57 -15.24 -23.73 -15.59
N ASP A 58 -14.11 -24.44 -15.51
CA ASP A 58 -12.79 -23.83 -15.30
C ASP A 58 -12.44 -22.83 -16.42
N SER A 59 -12.79 -23.16 -17.66
CA SER A 59 -12.64 -22.27 -18.82
C SER A 59 -13.51 -21.00 -18.70
N ILE A 60 -14.79 -21.16 -18.33
CA ILE A 60 -15.70 -20.02 -18.14
C ILE A 60 -15.26 -19.16 -16.95
N ASP A 61 -14.84 -19.77 -15.85
CA ASP A 61 -14.29 -19.06 -14.69
C ASP A 61 -13.08 -18.21 -15.09
N HIS A 62 -12.17 -18.76 -15.91
CA HIS A 62 -11.04 -18.00 -16.42
C HIS A 62 -11.48 -16.82 -17.33
N GLN A 63 -12.50 -17.02 -18.18
CA GLN A 63 -13.04 -15.95 -19.02
C GLN A 63 -13.69 -14.84 -18.19
N ILE A 64 -14.47 -15.20 -17.16
CA ILE A 64 -15.07 -14.24 -16.23
C ILE A 64 -13.97 -13.45 -15.51
N PHE A 65 -12.93 -14.13 -15.02
CA PHE A 65 -11.79 -13.48 -14.37
C PHE A 65 -11.11 -12.45 -15.27
N ARG A 66 -10.87 -12.79 -16.55
CA ARG A 66 -10.30 -11.86 -17.54
C ARG A 66 -11.22 -10.66 -17.78
N LEU A 67 -12.53 -10.89 -17.92
CA LEU A 67 -13.51 -9.81 -18.09
C LEU A 67 -13.56 -8.89 -16.86
N ASP A 68 -13.45 -9.45 -15.65
CA ASP A 68 -13.42 -8.69 -14.40
C ASP A 68 -12.20 -7.78 -14.32
N GLN A 69 -11.02 -8.25 -14.73
CA GLN A 69 -9.82 -7.43 -14.80
C GLN A 69 -9.99 -6.26 -15.78
N THR A 70 -10.49 -6.53 -16.99
CA THR A 70 -10.70 -5.49 -17.99
C THR A 70 -11.77 -4.49 -17.55
N LEU A 71 -12.86 -4.95 -16.93
CA LEU A 71 -13.91 -4.08 -16.38
C LEU A 71 -13.37 -3.19 -15.27
N ASP A 72 -12.65 -3.74 -14.30
CA ASP A 72 -12.03 -2.98 -13.21
C ASP A 72 -11.09 -1.88 -13.74
N ARG A 73 -10.26 -2.21 -14.74
CA ARG A 73 -9.38 -1.24 -15.39
C ARG A 73 -10.18 -0.11 -16.05
N LEU A 74 -11.19 -0.44 -16.87
CA LEU A 74 -12.00 0.54 -17.58
C LEU A 74 -12.81 1.44 -16.65
N GLU A 75 -13.39 0.88 -15.59
CA GLU A 75 -14.15 1.65 -14.61
C GLU A 75 -13.26 2.59 -13.80
N LYS A 76 -12.07 2.14 -13.40
CA LYS A 76 -11.07 3.00 -12.74
C LYS A 76 -10.60 4.13 -13.65
N LEU A 77 -10.37 3.86 -14.94
CA LEU A 77 -9.99 4.89 -15.90
C LEU A 77 -11.12 5.91 -16.14
N ALA A 78 -12.37 5.44 -16.20
CA ALA A 78 -13.54 6.32 -16.33
C ALA A 78 -13.71 7.24 -15.12
N ASN A 79 -13.40 6.75 -13.92
CA ASN A 79 -13.51 7.50 -12.67
C ASN A 79 -12.18 8.11 -12.18
N ARG A 80 -11.16 8.17 -13.05
CA ARG A 80 -9.78 8.48 -12.64
C ARG A 80 -9.63 9.81 -11.90
N GLU A 81 -10.37 10.84 -12.31
CA GLU A 81 -10.21 12.20 -11.77
C GLU A 81 -10.66 12.24 -10.31
N SER A 82 -11.84 11.68 -10.03
CA SER A 82 -12.36 11.54 -8.66
C SER A 82 -11.50 10.61 -7.81
N LEU A 83 -11.00 9.50 -8.37
CA LEU A 83 -10.12 8.58 -7.64
C LEU A 83 -8.77 9.22 -7.27
N ILE A 84 -8.14 9.95 -8.20
CA ILE A 84 -6.88 10.65 -7.95
C ILE A 84 -7.08 11.74 -6.88
N GLU A 85 -8.17 12.51 -6.97
CA GLU A 85 -8.50 13.52 -5.95
C GLU A 85 -8.68 12.89 -4.56
N GLY A 86 -9.39 11.75 -4.49
CA GLY A 86 -9.53 10.96 -3.27
C GLY A 86 -8.18 10.52 -2.71
N TYR A 87 -7.32 9.91 -3.55
CA TYR A 87 -6.01 9.46 -3.11
C TYR A 87 -5.10 10.59 -2.65
N ILE A 88 -5.10 11.74 -3.34
CA ILE A 88 -4.34 12.92 -2.91
C ILE A 88 -4.80 13.39 -1.54
N THR A 89 -6.12 13.45 -1.33
CA THR A 89 -6.70 13.86 -0.04
C THR A 89 -6.34 12.87 1.06
N ASP A 90 -6.49 11.57 0.81
CA ASP A 90 -6.18 10.53 1.79
C ASP A 90 -4.68 10.53 2.15
N MET A 91 -3.79 10.64 1.15
CA MET A 91 -2.35 10.77 1.40
C MET A 91 -2.03 12.01 2.24
N ALA A 92 -2.66 13.15 1.94
CA ALA A 92 -2.48 14.38 2.71
C ALA A 92 -2.93 14.23 4.18
N ASN A 93 -4.05 13.53 4.42
CA ASN A 93 -4.54 13.25 5.77
C ASN A 93 -3.56 12.36 6.54
N TRP A 94 -3.09 11.26 5.93
CA TRP A 94 -2.10 10.38 6.58
C TRP A 94 -0.77 11.08 6.86
N MET A 95 -0.32 11.96 5.95
CA MET A 95 0.88 12.78 6.20
C MET A 95 0.67 13.77 7.35
N ALA A 96 -0.53 14.36 7.48
CA ALA A 96 -0.85 15.24 8.59
C ALA A 96 -0.87 14.48 9.92
N ASP A 97 -1.51 13.30 9.95
CA ASP A 97 -1.54 12.42 11.12
C ASP A 97 -0.12 11.98 11.54
N GLU A 98 0.73 11.61 10.56
CA GLU A 98 2.13 11.27 10.81
C GLU A 98 2.90 12.46 11.41
N LEU A 99 2.68 13.67 10.90
CA LEU A 99 3.32 14.88 11.44
C LEU A 99 2.90 15.13 12.90
N GLU A 100 1.60 15.06 13.20
CA GLU A 100 1.11 15.21 14.58
C GLU A 100 1.67 14.14 15.53
N LEU A 101 1.78 12.89 15.07
CA LEU A 101 2.35 11.81 15.86
C LEU A 101 3.85 12.03 16.12
N ASN A 102 4.60 12.52 15.13
CA ASN A 102 6.01 12.87 15.30
C ASN A 102 6.19 14.03 16.29
N ASP A 103 5.35 15.07 16.23
CA ASP A 103 5.36 16.17 17.20
C ASP A 103 5.07 15.66 18.63
N LYS A 104 4.05 14.79 18.78
CA LYS A 104 3.74 14.12 20.04
C LYS A 104 4.94 13.31 20.54
N ARG A 105 5.55 12.48 19.68
CA ARG A 105 6.75 11.70 19.99
C ARG A 105 7.91 12.57 20.48
N GLN A 106 8.19 13.67 19.80
CA GLN A 106 9.26 14.59 20.17
C GLN A 106 8.98 15.25 21.53
N SER A 107 7.74 15.69 21.77
CA SER A 107 7.35 16.27 23.06
C SER A 107 7.49 15.27 24.22
N LEU A 108 7.03 14.02 24.02
CA LEU A 108 7.14 12.94 25.00
C LEU A 108 8.60 12.56 25.27
N SER A 109 9.42 12.46 24.23
CA SER A 109 10.85 12.16 24.36
C SER A 109 11.59 13.26 25.12
N THR A 110 11.26 14.52 24.87
CA THR A 110 11.86 15.66 25.58
C THR A 110 11.49 15.59 27.06
N ARG A 111 10.20 15.38 27.34
CA ARG A 111 9.69 15.31 28.72
C ARG A 111 10.24 14.11 29.49
N LEU A 112 10.40 12.97 28.82
CA LEU A 112 10.99 11.77 29.40
C LEU A 112 12.43 12.03 29.84
N GLU A 113 13.21 12.70 29.01
CA GLU A 113 14.61 13.02 29.33
C GLU A 113 14.73 14.01 30.48
N GLU A 114 13.88 15.04 30.52
CA GLU A 114 13.80 15.97 31.65
C GLU A 114 13.50 15.24 32.97
N ILE A 115 12.53 14.31 32.97
CA ILE A 115 12.17 13.56 34.17
C ILE A 115 13.31 12.63 34.61
N ARG A 116 13.99 11.98 33.66
CA ARG A 116 15.16 11.13 33.96
C ARG A 116 16.28 11.94 34.60
N GLN A 117 16.60 13.10 34.01
CA GLN A 117 17.64 13.98 34.54
C GLN A 117 17.28 14.47 35.94
N GLN A 118 16.06 14.99 36.14
CA GLN A 118 15.60 15.46 37.44
C GLN A 118 15.62 14.33 38.49
N ALA A 119 15.16 13.13 38.14
CA ALA A 119 15.13 11.99 39.04
C ALA A 119 16.52 11.56 39.50
N GLN A 120 17.52 11.66 38.61
CA GLN A 120 18.90 11.32 38.89
C GLN A 120 19.59 12.41 39.73
N GLU A 121 19.36 13.68 39.43
CA GLU A 121 19.90 14.82 40.19
C GLU A 121 19.37 14.83 41.63
N GLU A 122 18.06 14.62 41.82
CA GLU A 122 17.43 14.61 43.15
C GLU A 122 18.01 13.51 44.06
N ILE A 123 18.13 12.28 43.56
CA ILE A 123 18.64 11.16 44.36
C ILE A 123 20.14 11.25 44.62
N THR A 124 20.93 11.74 43.65
CA THR A 124 22.37 11.92 43.83
C THR A 124 22.66 13.04 44.83
N SER A 125 21.96 14.17 44.73
CA SER A 125 22.08 15.27 45.69
C SER A 125 21.69 14.84 47.11
N ALA A 126 20.62 14.04 47.26
CA ALA A 126 20.19 13.56 48.57
C ALA A 126 21.21 12.59 49.20
N ARG A 127 21.79 11.68 48.41
CA ARG A 127 22.86 10.78 48.87
C ARG A 127 24.12 11.57 49.25
N GLN A 128 24.49 12.56 48.44
CA GLN A 128 25.64 13.40 48.74
C GLN A 128 25.44 14.17 50.06
N ALA A 129 24.26 14.76 50.28
CA ALA A 129 23.93 15.44 51.53
C ALA A 129 24.01 14.50 52.75
N GLU A 130 23.53 13.25 52.63
CA GLU A 130 23.66 12.25 53.69
C GLU A 130 25.13 11.91 53.98
N THR A 131 25.94 11.66 52.95
CA THR A 131 27.36 11.35 53.15
C THR A 131 28.13 12.52 53.78
N GLN A 132 27.81 13.76 53.41
CA GLN A 132 28.41 14.96 54.00
C GLN A 132 28.01 15.12 55.47
N ALA A 133 26.75 14.88 55.81
CA ALA A 133 26.30 14.95 57.20
C ALA A 133 26.92 13.84 58.07
N ALA A 134 27.02 12.61 57.54
CA ALA A 134 27.66 11.49 58.24
C ALA A 134 29.16 11.72 58.46
N THR A 135 29.87 12.31 57.48
CA THR A 135 31.28 12.66 57.62
C THR A 135 31.51 13.80 58.61
N ALA A 136 30.66 14.83 58.61
CA ALA A 136 30.69 15.90 59.61
C ALA A 136 30.48 15.36 61.03
N TYR A 137 29.53 14.44 61.20
CA TYR A 137 29.31 13.77 62.49
C TYR A 137 30.54 12.97 62.94
N ALA A 138 31.13 12.16 62.05
CA ALA A 138 32.34 11.40 62.36
C ALA A 138 33.53 12.31 62.74
N GLN A 139 33.66 13.47 62.11
CA GLN A 139 34.68 14.47 62.43
C GLN A 139 34.45 15.10 63.82
N ALA A 140 33.22 15.51 64.13
CA ALA A 140 32.89 16.08 65.44
C ALA A 140 33.17 15.08 66.58
N VAL A 141 32.80 13.81 66.40
CA VAL A 141 33.10 12.71 67.33
C VAL A 141 34.62 12.53 67.49
N ALA A 142 35.38 12.53 66.39
CA ALA A 142 36.83 12.36 66.43
C ALA A 142 37.56 13.51 67.14
N TRP A 143 37.01 14.72 67.12
CA TRP A 143 37.62 15.92 67.73
C TRP A 143 37.12 16.20 69.15
N GLY A 144 36.16 15.42 69.66
CA GLY A 144 35.63 15.55 71.01
C GLY A 144 34.76 16.80 71.23
N ASP A 145 34.20 17.37 70.16
CA ASP A 145 33.30 18.53 70.22
C ASP A 145 31.87 18.07 70.54
N ILE A 146 31.49 18.12 71.82
CA ILE A 146 30.19 17.64 72.31
C ILE A 146 29.02 18.46 71.76
N GLU A 147 29.20 19.77 71.52
CA GLU A 147 28.15 20.61 70.94
C GLU A 147 28.04 20.38 69.43
N GLY A 148 29.18 20.32 68.73
CA GLY A 148 29.25 19.96 67.32
C GLY A 148 28.70 18.56 67.03
N GLU A 149 28.91 17.59 67.92
CA GLU A 149 28.38 16.23 67.80
C GLU A 149 26.84 16.22 67.82
N LYS A 150 26.21 16.95 68.75
CA LYS A 150 24.74 17.06 68.79
C LYS A 150 24.17 17.74 67.56
N ALA A 151 24.81 18.81 67.08
CA ALA A 151 24.40 19.51 65.87
C ALA A 151 24.53 18.61 64.63
N ALA A 152 25.69 17.98 64.44
CA ALA A 152 25.96 17.08 63.32
C ALA A 152 25.07 15.82 63.36
N SER A 153 24.75 15.29 64.55
CA SER A 153 23.80 14.18 64.72
C SER A 153 22.40 14.56 64.22
N THR A 154 21.94 15.76 64.59
CA THR A 154 20.64 16.28 64.16
C THR A 154 20.59 16.48 62.65
N ASP A 155 21.67 16.99 62.06
CA ASP A 155 21.74 17.22 60.62
C ASP A 155 21.91 15.91 59.83
N ALA A 156 22.62 14.92 60.36
CA ALA A 156 22.66 13.56 59.81
C ALA A 156 21.27 12.91 59.81
N GLN A 157 20.51 13.07 60.89
CA GLN A 157 19.14 12.56 60.96
C GLN A 157 18.20 13.25 59.96
N LYS A 158 18.33 14.58 59.77
CA LYS A 158 17.59 15.31 58.73
C LYS A 158 17.97 14.83 57.32
N ALA A 159 19.26 14.66 57.04
CA ALA A 159 19.74 14.21 55.74
C ALA A 159 19.25 12.79 55.41
N ALA A 160 19.27 11.87 56.37
CA ALA A 160 18.71 10.52 56.21
C ALA A 160 17.19 10.53 55.94
N LYS A 161 16.44 11.40 56.64
CA LYS A 161 15.00 11.59 56.37
C LYS A 161 14.75 12.13 54.97
N ASN A 162 15.52 13.13 54.54
CA ASN A 162 15.44 13.68 53.19
C ASN A 162 15.79 12.63 52.12
N LEU A 163 16.81 11.79 52.36
CA LEU A 163 17.15 10.69 51.47
C LEU A 163 16.02 9.66 51.36
N THR A 164 15.35 9.34 52.46
CA THR A 164 14.19 8.43 52.45
C THR A 164 13.07 9.01 51.59
N SER A 165 12.76 10.30 51.75
CA SER A 165 11.77 11.00 50.91
C SER A 165 12.18 11.05 49.44
N ALA A 166 13.45 11.36 49.13
CA ALA A 166 13.97 11.38 47.77
C ALA A 166 13.94 9.98 47.12
N THR A 167 14.18 8.92 47.89
CA THR A 167 14.13 7.53 47.40
C THR A 167 12.70 7.13 47.02
N GLU A 168 11.71 7.49 47.83
CA GLU A 168 10.29 7.27 47.49
C GLU A 168 9.86 8.08 46.27
N GLN A 169 10.30 9.34 46.16
CA GLN A 169 10.04 10.18 44.99
C GLN A 169 10.68 9.59 43.72
N HIS A 170 11.93 9.15 43.81
CA HIS A 170 12.63 8.47 42.71
C HIS A 170 11.89 7.21 42.27
N ARG A 171 11.39 6.39 43.21
CA ARG A 171 10.57 5.21 42.90
C ARG A 171 9.31 5.58 42.10
N ARG A 172 8.65 6.68 42.45
CA ARG A 172 7.46 7.18 41.72
C ARG A 172 7.84 7.71 40.33
N GLN A 173 8.94 8.44 40.21
CA GLN A 173 9.45 8.91 38.92
C GLN A 173 9.79 7.75 37.98
N LEU A 174 10.38 6.66 38.49
CA LEU A 174 10.64 5.45 37.69
C LEU A 174 9.36 4.85 37.10
N LEU A 175 8.25 4.82 37.85
CA LEU A 175 6.96 4.35 37.32
C LEU A 175 6.45 5.27 36.20
N ILE A 176 6.63 6.58 36.33
CA ILE A 176 6.26 7.55 35.30
C ILE A 176 7.14 7.37 34.05
N ILE A 177 8.45 7.19 34.23
CA ILE A 177 9.40 6.91 33.15
C ILE A 177 8.96 5.67 32.36
N THR A 178 8.67 4.56 33.04
CA THR A 178 8.20 3.33 32.37
C THR A 178 6.87 3.54 31.65
N ALA A 179 5.93 4.30 32.22
CA ALA A 179 4.67 4.61 31.55
C ALA A 179 4.89 5.45 30.28
N LEU A 180 5.76 6.48 30.35
CA LEU A 180 6.10 7.32 29.19
C LEU A 180 6.85 6.55 28.10
N GLU A 181 7.71 5.60 28.47
CA GLU A 181 8.37 4.69 27.52
C GLU A 181 7.35 3.80 26.79
N GLN A 182 6.32 3.32 27.49
CA GLN A 182 5.23 2.56 26.86
C GLN A 182 4.41 3.42 25.91
N GLU A 183 4.06 4.65 26.32
CA GLU A 183 3.36 5.60 25.45
C GLU A 183 4.19 5.94 24.20
N LEU A 184 5.50 6.13 24.33
CA LEU A 184 6.39 6.31 23.17
C LEU A 184 6.35 5.11 22.23
N ALA A 185 6.37 3.87 22.76
CA ALA A 185 6.27 2.68 21.93
C ALA A 185 4.93 2.57 21.19
N ILE A 186 3.84 3.02 21.81
CA ILE A 186 2.51 3.09 21.17
C ILE A 186 2.52 4.13 20.05
N VAL A 187 3.06 5.32 20.29
CA VAL A 187 3.18 6.38 19.27
C VAL A 187 4.05 5.91 18.10
N ASP A 188 5.18 5.25 18.35
CA ASP A 188 6.05 4.70 17.31
C ASP A 188 5.33 3.64 16.44
N SER A 189 4.46 2.82 17.06
CA SER A 189 3.59 1.88 16.33
C SER A 189 2.63 2.62 15.41
N HIS A 190 1.95 3.66 15.91
CA HIS A 190 1.00 4.44 15.10
C HIS A 190 1.67 5.22 13.96
N ILE A 191 2.90 5.73 14.17
CA ILE A 191 3.69 6.33 13.09
C ILE A 191 3.94 5.31 11.99
N SER A 192 4.35 4.09 12.37
CA SER A 192 4.60 3.01 11.41
C SER A 192 3.33 2.60 10.65
N GLU A 193 2.18 2.57 11.32
CA GLU A 193 0.88 2.30 10.71
C GLU A 193 0.48 3.39 9.71
N ALA A 194 0.64 4.67 10.06
CA ALA A 194 0.35 5.80 9.18
C ALA A 194 1.22 5.78 7.93
N GLN A 195 2.54 5.54 8.07
CA GLN A 195 3.47 5.41 6.96
C GLN A 195 3.09 4.26 6.01
N LEU A 196 2.72 3.12 6.57
CA LEU A 196 2.32 1.95 5.79
C LEU A 196 0.98 2.17 5.07
N ALA A 197 0.04 2.88 5.70
CA ALA A 197 -1.22 3.28 5.08
C ALA A 197 -0.98 4.25 3.90
N HIS A 198 -0.13 5.27 4.11
CA HIS A 198 0.29 6.20 3.06
C HIS A 198 0.90 5.46 1.87
N GLN A 199 1.89 4.60 2.09
CA GLN A 199 2.57 3.84 1.02
C GLN A 199 1.61 2.94 0.23
N LYS A 200 0.61 2.33 0.88
CA LYS A 200 -0.41 1.53 0.19
C LYS A 200 -1.28 2.37 -0.73
N ILE A 201 -1.69 3.55 -0.27
CA ILE A 201 -2.50 4.48 -1.06
C ILE A 201 -1.67 5.00 -2.23
N GLU A 202 -0.43 5.42 -1.98
CA GLU A 202 0.51 5.90 -2.99
C GLU A 202 0.75 4.84 -4.07
N ALA A 203 1.03 3.58 -3.70
CA ALA A 203 1.21 2.50 -4.66
C ALA A 203 -0.04 2.25 -5.51
N THR A 204 -1.23 2.41 -4.94
CA THR A 204 -2.50 2.27 -5.66
C THR A 204 -2.73 3.45 -6.61
N ALA A 205 -2.45 4.67 -6.15
CA ALA A 205 -2.53 5.89 -6.94
C ALA A 205 -1.54 5.87 -8.12
N LEU A 206 -0.30 5.44 -7.89
CA LEU A 206 0.72 5.29 -8.94
C LEU A 206 0.31 4.24 -9.97
N ARG A 207 -0.32 3.14 -9.56
CA ARG A 207 -0.85 2.15 -10.50
C ARG A 207 -1.97 2.73 -11.36
N LEU A 208 -2.87 3.50 -10.78
CA LEU A 208 -3.92 4.20 -11.53
C LEU A 208 -3.32 5.20 -12.52
N ALA A 209 -2.33 5.99 -12.08
CA ALA A 209 -1.62 6.94 -12.92
C ALA A 209 -0.88 6.25 -14.08
N HIS A 210 -0.21 5.13 -13.79
CA HIS A 210 0.46 4.30 -14.78
C HIS A 210 -0.53 3.82 -15.85
N ASN A 211 -1.64 3.19 -15.46
CA ASN A 211 -2.66 2.73 -16.41
C ASN A 211 -3.20 3.89 -17.28
N ALA A 212 -3.43 5.07 -16.68
CA ALA A 212 -3.88 6.24 -17.42
C ALA A 212 -2.84 6.73 -18.45
N LEU A 213 -1.55 6.64 -18.11
CA LEU A 213 -0.46 6.96 -19.03
C LEU A 213 -0.33 5.94 -20.16
N GLU A 214 -0.58 4.66 -19.91
CA GLU A 214 -0.64 3.64 -20.98
C GLU A 214 -1.72 3.97 -22.01
N GLU A 215 -2.92 4.35 -21.57
CA GLU A 215 -3.99 4.78 -22.51
C GLU A 215 -3.62 6.06 -23.25
N ALA A 216 -3.07 7.05 -22.55
CA ALA A 216 -2.64 8.30 -23.17
C ALA A 216 -1.51 8.08 -24.20
N TRP A 217 -0.61 7.12 -23.93
CA TRP A 217 0.42 6.69 -24.88
C TRP A 217 -0.20 6.06 -26.12
N ASN A 218 -1.15 5.14 -25.93
CA ASN A 218 -1.85 4.47 -27.03
C ASN A 218 -2.62 5.49 -27.90
N ASP A 219 -3.33 6.44 -27.29
CA ASP A 219 -4.02 7.52 -28.00
C ASP A 219 -3.06 8.43 -28.78
N ALA A 220 -1.91 8.75 -28.19
CA ALA A 220 -0.87 9.54 -28.86
C ALA A 220 -0.27 8.77 -30.06
N ALA A 221 -0.03 7.47 -29.91
CA ALA A 221 0.43 6.61 -30.99
C ALA A 221 -0.59 6.57 -32.14
N GLN A 222 -1.88 6.46 -31.85
CA GLN A 222 -2.93 6.50 -32.89
C GLN A 222 -2.92 7.82 -33.67
N LYS A 223 -2.82 8.96 -32.98
CA LYS A 223 -2.70 10.27 -33.62
C LYS A 223 -1.45 10.38 -34.49
N LEU A 224 -0.33 9.82 -34.02
CA LEU A 224 0.91 9.76 -34.78
C LEU A 224 0.75 8.90 -36.04
N LEU A 225 0.07 7.75 -35.95
CA LEU A 225 -0.21 6.89 -37.10
C LEU A 225 -1.12 7.56 -38.12
N ASP A 226 -2.10 8.34 -37.68
CA ASP A 226 -2.99 9.09 -38.58
C ASP A 226 -2.23 10.15 -39.39
N VAL A 227 -1.39 10.94 -38.72
CA VAL A 227 -0.53 11.92 -39.39
C VAL A 227 0.51 11.23 -40.26
N GLY A 228 1.13 10.16 -39.74
CA GLY A 228 2.12 9.35 -40.45
C GLY A 228 1.56 8.71 -41.71
N GLY A 229 0.30 8.23 -41.68
CA GLY A 229 -0.38 7.67 -42.84
C GLY A 229 -0.62 8.70 -43.94
N LYS A 230 -1.03 9.93 -43.57
CA LYS A 230 -1.16 11.05 -44.52
C LYS A 230 0.20 11.44 -45.10
N LEU A 231 1.25 11.49 -44.29
CA LEU A 231 2.61 11.77 -44.73
C LEU A 231 3.13 10.69 -45.69
N TYR A 232 2.90 9.42 -45.39
CA TYR A 232 3.22 8.27 -46.25
C TYR A 232 2.52 8.39 -47.60
N ALA A 233 1.22 8.72 -47.60
CA ALA A 233 0.44 8.93 -48.82
C ALA A 233 0.98 10.10 -49.66
N ALA A 234 1.27 11.23 -49.02
CA ALA A 234 1.83 12.41 -49.68
C ALA A 234 3.18 12.10 -50.34
N ALA A 235 4.10 11.45 -49.61
CA ALA A 235 5.41 11.05 -50.13
C ALA A 235 5.26 10.16 -51.38
N ARG A 236 4.39 9.14 -51.32
CA ARG A 236 4.11 8.27 -52.46
C ARG A 236 3.57 9.03 -53.67
N LEU A 237 2.64 9.97 -53.45
CA LEU A 237 1.99 10.74 -54.53
C LEU A 237 2.96 11.69 -55.24
N ILE A 238 3.98 12.19 -54.54
CA ILE A 238 5.05 13.02 -55.14
C ILE A 238 6.24 12.19 -55.63
N GLY A 239 6.13 10.86 -55.68
CA GLY A 239 7.20 9.97 -56.16
C GLY A 239 8.40 9.84 -55.22
N ARG A 240 8.23 10.16 -53.92
CA ARG A 240 9.25 9.94 -52.89
C ARG A 240 9.00 8.63 -52.15
N ASP A 241 10.08 7.92 -51.85
CA ASP A 241 10.03 6.71 -51.04
C ASP A 241 9.99 7.07 -49.53
N PRO A 242 8.96 6.64 -48.77
CA PRO A 242 8.82 6.91 -47.33
C PRO A 242 9.75 6.03 -46.46
N VAL A 243 11.01 5.82 -46.87
CA VAL A 243 11.99 4.96 -46.16
C VAL A 243 12.18 5.38 -44.70
N SER A 244 12.11 6.68 -44.40
CA SER A 244 12.25 7.20 -43.03
C SER A 244 11.16 6.69 -42.08
N LEU A 245 10.00 6.26 -42.61
CA LEU A 245 8.88 5.74 -41.83
C LEU A 245 8.93 4.21 -41.65
N MET A 246 9.79 3.51 -42.39
CA MET A 246 9.89 2.04 -42.34
C MET A 246 10.46 1.50 -41.02
N LYS A 247 11.13 2.35 -40.23
CA LYS A 247 11.66 2.00 -38.91
C LYS A 247 10.65 2.22 -37.77
N LEU A 248 9.41 2.60 -38.09
CA LEU A 248 8.40 2.81 -37.06
C LEU A 248 8.04 1.48 -36.39
N ASP A 249 8.24 1.45 -35.08
CA ASP A 249 7.83 0.39 -34.18
C ASP A 249 7.44 1.04 -32.84
N ILE A 250 6.14 1.15 -32.59
CA ILE A 250 5.59 1.74 -31.36
C ILE A 250 4.92 0.63 -30.56
N PRO A 251 5.41 0.28 -29.36
CA PRO A 251 4.78 -0.74 -28.55
C PRO A 251 3.41 -0.24 -28.06
N GLU A 252 2.39 -1.09 -28.21
CA GLU A 252 1.11 -0.89 -27.54
C GLU A 252 1.29 -1.18 -26.04
N GLN A 253 0.68 -0.36 -25.19
CA GLN A 253 0.77 -0.49 -23.73
C GLN A 253 -0.57 -1.00 -23.15
N GLY A 254 -0.56 -1.52 -21.92
CA GLY A 254 -1.74 -2.08 -21.27
C GLY A 254 -2.00 -3.56 -21.58
N GLU A 255 -3.25 -3.90 -21.89
CA GLU A 255 -3.69 -5.31 -22.02
C GLU A 255 -3.31 -5.97 -23.36
N ASN A 256 -2.85 -5.17 -24.33
CA ASN A 256 -2.50 -5.63 -25.66
C ASN A 256 -0.97 -5.75 -25.80
N PHE A 257 -0.51 -6.90 -26.31
CA PHE A 257 0.93 -7.19 -26.49
C PHE A 257 1.41 -6.89 -27.91
N GLY A 258 0.81 -5.88 -28.53
CA GLY A 258 1.03 -5.49 -29.92
C GLY A 258 2.14 -4.46 -30.11
N SER A 259 2.44 -4.19 -31.37
CA SER A 259 3.23 -3.03 -31.77
C SER A 259 2.64 -2.45 -33.03
N TRP A 260 2.52 -1.13 -33.08
CA TRP A 260 2.16 -0.44 -34.30
C TRP A 260 3.39 -0.22 -35.17
N ARG A 261 3.31 -0.67 -36.42
CA ARG A 261 4.45 -0.77 -37.31
C ARG A 261 4.24 0.04 -38.58
N TRP A 262 5.33 0.20 -39.34
CA TRP A 262 5.29 0.86 -40.64
C TRP A 262 4.23 0.31 -41.61
N SER A 263 3.86 -0.98 -41.49
CA SER A 263 2.83 -1.61 -42.31
C SER A 263 1.47 -0.93 -42.14
N GLU A 264 1.13 -0.49 -40.93
CA GLU A 264 -0.13 0.21 -40.67
C GLU A 264 -0.12 1.63 -41.24
N LEU A 265 1.04 2.29 -41.25
CA LEU A 265 1.18 3.57 -41.97
C LEU A 265 0.94 3.37 -43.47
N ALA A 266 1.47 2.30 -44.05
CA ALA A 266 1.26 1.98 -45.46
C ALA A 266 -0.21 1.67 -45.74
N ASP A 267 -0.88 0.91 -44.87
CA ASP A 267 -2.30 0.58 -45.00
C ASP A 267 -3.19 1.81 -44.86
N ARG A 268 -2.97 2.67 -43.85
CA ARG A 268 -3.67 3.96 -43.71
C ARG A 268 -3.36 4.89 -44.90
N GLY A 269 -2.11 4.98 -45.31
CA GLY A 269 -1.69 5.81 -46.44
C GLY A 269 -2.30 5.40 -47.78
N ARG A 270 -2.63 4.12 -47.98
CA ARG A 270 -3.37 3.66 -49.17
C ARG A 270 -4.80 4.21 -49.23
N GLN A 271 -5.39 4.58 -48.11
CA GLN A 271 -6.76 5.08 -48.02
C GLN A 271 -6.88 6.56 -48.39
N HIS A 272 -5.78 7.33 -48.32
CA HIS A 272 -5.76 8.75 -48.63
C HIS A 272 -5.48 9.04 -50.11
N ARG A 273 -6.29 9.92 -50.70
CA ARG A 273 -6.10 10.47 -52.04
C ARG A 273 -5.67 11.93 -51.97
N THR A 274 -5.24 12.50 -53.11
CA THR A 274 -4.81 13.89 -53.22
C THR A 274 -5.82 14.87 -52.61
N ARG A 275 -7.13 14.66 -52.84
CA ARG A 275 -8.18 15.53 -52.29
C ARG A 275 -8.22 15.53 -50.77
N ASP A 276 -8.03 14.38 -50.14
CA ASP A 276 -8.06 14.22 -48.67
C ASP A 276 -6.84 14.88 -48.00
N LEU A 277 -5.71 14.94 -48.72
CA LEU A 277 -4.47 15.57 -48.27
C LEU A 277 -4.48 17.09 -48.47
N LEU A 278 -5.22 17.60 -49.44
CA LEU A 278 -5.37 19.05 -49.66
C LEU A 278 -6.39 19.70 -48.71
N SER A 279 -7.21 18.89 -48.04
CA SER A 279 -8.15 19.33 -46.99
C SER A 279 -7.59 19.16 -45.57
N LEU A 280 -6.27 19.06 -45.44
CA LEU A 280 -5.55 18.92 -44.17
C LEU A 280 -5.82 20.08 -43.21
#